data_AF-A0A9D6HWZ1-F1
#
_entry.id   AF-A0A9D6HWZ1-F1
#
_cell.length_a   1.000
_cell.length_b   1.000
_cell.length_c   1.000
_cell.angle_alpha   90.00
_cell.angle_beta   90.00
_cell.angle_gamma   90.00
#
_symmetry.space_group_name_H-M   'P 1'
#
loop_
_entity.id
_entity.type
_entity.pdbx_description
1 polymer ?
#
loop_
_entity_poly.entity_id
_entity_poly.type
_entity_poly.pdbx_seq_one_letter_code
_entity_poly.pdbx_strand_id
1 'polypeptide(L)'
;MLQTSKNLLNLERLKQITDVRNVGFYIFAVIVLAIAWSGVKTVQNNYELQKQISVLEQQNDVLELLNQNTGLQSQFYETDQYLELAARQNLGLAAPGETVLLVPKSVAMKYVDPSLASAQTGSESDSSDAPKSKFAQNFSDWRDFLLGRKLFE
;
A
#
# COMPACT_ATOMS: atom_id res chain seq x y z
N MET A 1 -47.39 50.29 2.84
CA MET A 1 -48.04 49.08 3.40
C MET A 1 -46.95 48.11 3.84
N LEU A 2 -46.60 48.08 5.13
CA LEU A 2 -45.60 47.17 5.70
C LEU A 2 -46.13 46.63 7.04
N GLN A 3 -47.02 45.67 6.96
CA GLN A 3 -47.36 44.74 8.04
C GLN A 3 -47.24 43.37 7.35
N THR A 4 -46.37 42.43 7.72
CA THR A 4 -46.44 41.68 8.98
C THR A 4 -45.24 40.72 9.00
N SER A 5 -44.14 41.06 9.68
CA SER A 5 -42.96 40.19 9.87
C SER A 5 -42.86 39.66 11.31
N LYS A 6 -43.98 39.57 12.03
CA LYS A 6 -44.01 39.31 13.48
C LYS A 6 -44.36 37.87 13.88
N ASN A 7 -44.24 36.90 12.97
CA ASN A 7 -44.55 35.49 13.22
C ASN A 7 -43.35 34.54 13.07
N LEU A 8 -42.12 35.03 13.25
CA LEU A 8 -40.92 34.20 13.08
C LEU A 8 -40.43 33.50 14.35
N LEU A 9 -40.93 33.87 15.53
CA LEU A 9 -40.48 33.28 16.79
C LEU A 9 -41.68 33.15 17.73
N ASN A 10 -42.30 31.97 17.74
CA ASN A 10 -43.32 31.61 18.72
C ASN A 10 -42.74 31.75 20.13
N LEU A 11 -43.04 32.85 20.81
CA LEU A 11 -42.52 33.17 22.15
C LEU A 11 -42.82 32.07 23.17
N GLU A 12 -43.94 31.35 23.01
CA GLU A 12 -44.28 30.22 23.89
C GLU A 12 -43.32 29.04 23.73
N ARG A 13 -42.90 28.72 22.50
CA ARG A 13 -41.89 27.68 22.26
C ARG A 13 -40.53 28.11 22.78
N LEU A 14 -40.17 29.39 22.62
CA LEU A 14 -38.94 29.95 23.19
C LEU A 14 -38.93 29.89 24.73
N LYS A 15 -40.09 30.10 25.36
CA LYS A 15 -40.22 30.02 26.83
C LYS A 15 -40.12 28.57 27.34
N GLN A 16 -40.58 27.60 26.54
CA GLN A 16 -40.49 26.18 26.85
C GLN A 16 -39.06 25.60 26.71
N ILE A 17 -38.28 26.09 25.73
CA ILE A 17 -36.85 25.70 25.59
C ILE A 17 -35.94 26.39 26.62
N THR A 18 -36.34 27.57 27.11
CA THR A 18 -35.58 28.32 28.13
C THR A 18 -36.06 28.05 29.56
N ASP A 19 -36.96 27.09 29.76
CA ASP A 19 -37.36 26.63 31.08
C ASP A 19 -36.14 26.03 31.82
N VAL A 20 -35.88 26.53 33.03
CA VAL A 20 -34.76 26.15 33.90
C VAL A 20 -34.69 24.62 34.08
N ARG A 21 -35.85 23.93 34.07
CA ARG A 21 -35.90 22.46 34.16
C ARG A 21 -35.25 21.77 32.98
N ASN A 22 -35.41 22.30 31.77
CA ASN A 22 -34.91 21.69 30.52
C ASN A 22 -33.47 22.12 30.22
N VAL A 23 -33.07 23.33 30.65
CA VAL A 23 -31.71 23.85 30.50
C VAL A 23 -30.66 22.92 31.12
N GLY A 24 -30.95 22.34 32.31
CA GLY A 24 -30.06 21.36 32.94
C GLY A 24 -29.81 20.12 32.07
N PHE A 25 -30.87 19.58 31.45
CA PHE A 25 -30.75 18.44 30.54
C PHE A 25 -29.97 18.78 29.26
N TYR A 26 -30.12 19.98 28.71
CA TYR A 26 -29.34 20.41 27.55
C TYR A 26 -27.86 20.56 27.88
N ILE A 27 -27.51 21.17 29.01
CA ILE A 27 -26.12 21.28 29.46
C ILE A 27 -25.52 19.88 29.66
N PHE A 28 -26.25 18.99 30.31
CA PHE A 28 -25.81 17.60 30.49
C PHE A 28 -25.60 16.89 29.14
N ALA A 29 -26.54 17.02 28.20
CA ALA A 29 -26.41 16.44 26.87
C ALA A 29 -25.17 16.96 26.13
N VAL A 30 -24.90 18.26 26.19
CA VAL A 30 -23.70 18.86 25.58
C VAL A 30 -22.43 18.30 26.21
N ILE A 31 -22.37 18.16 27.53
CA ILE A 31 -21.21 17.59 28.24
C ILE A 31 -20.98 16.14 27.81
N VAL A 32 -22.02 15.31 27.79
CA VAL A 32 -21.92 13.91 27.35
C VAL A 32 -21.42 13.82 25.91
N LEU A 33 -21.95 14.66 25.02
CA LEU A 33 -21.57 14.68 23.61
C LEU A 33 -20.11 15.15 23.42
N ALA A 34 -19.66 16.11 24.23
CA ALA A 34 -18.26 16.55 24.25
C ALA A 34 -17.31 15.44 24.72
N ILE A 35 -17.68 14.69 25.75
CA ILE A 35 -16.89 13.54 26.24
C ILE A 35 -16.85 12.44 25.18
N ALA A 36 -17.99 12.11 24.57
CA ALA A 36 -18.07 11.11 23.51
C ALA A 36 -17.19 11.51 22.31
N TRP A 37 -17.24 12.77 21.89
CA TRP A 37 -16.40 13.29 20.81
C TRP A 37 -14.91 13.20 21.12
N SER A 38 -14.52 13.52 22.35
CA SER A 38 -13.14 13.39 22.82
C SER A 38 -12.68 11.93 22.75
N GLY A 39 -13.50 10.99 23.23
CA GLY A 39 -13.20 9.55 23.20
C GLY A 39 -12.98 9.02 21.78
N VAL A 40 -13.85 9.40 20.83
CA VAL A 40 -13.70 9.03 19.41
C VAL A 40 -12.36 9.54 18.87
N LYS A 41 -12.01 10.80 19.14
CA LYS A 41 -10.74 11.38 18.69
C LYS A 41 -9.52 10.66 19.27
N THR A 42 -9.58 10.28 20.55
CA THR A 42 -8.49 9.53 21.19
C THR A 42 -8.30 8.16 20.56
N VAL A 43 -9.38 7.43 20.28
CA VAL A 43 -9.31 6.11 19.63
C VAL A 43 -8.75 6.24 18.22
N GLN A 44 -9.20 7.23 17.45
CA GLN A 44 -8.68 7.50 16.11
C GLN A 44 -7.17 7.78 16.13
N ASN A 45 -6.71 8.65 17.03
CA ASN A 45 -5.30 8.97 17.18
C ASN A 45 -4.48 7.75 17.60
N ASN A 46 -5.00 6.93 18.51
CA ASN A 46 -4.33 5.69 18.92
C ASN A 46 -4.17 4.70 17.76
N TYR A 47 -5.23 4.53 16.96
CA TYR A 47 -5.20 3.66 15.80
C TYR A 47 -4.20 4.16 14.75
N GLU A 48 -4.15 5.46 14.51
CA GLU A 48 -3.19 6.06 13.59
C GLU A 48 -1.74 5.85 14.08
N LEU A 49 -1.49 6.04 15.37
CA LEU A 49 -0.18 5.77 15.97
C LEU A 49 0.21 4.29 15.83
N GLN A 50 -0.71 3.35 16.11
CA GLN A 50 -0.46 1.92 15.93
C GLN A 50 -0.16 1.57 14.47
N LYS A 51 -0.89 2.19 13.53
CA LYS A 51 -0.60 2.02 12.10
C LYS A 51 0.81 2.51 11.76
N GLN A 52 1.20 3.69 12.24
CA GLN A 52 2.56 4.21 12.01
C GLN A 52 3.62 3.28 12.59
N ILE A 53 3.43 2.78 13.81
CA ILE A 53 4.34 1.81 14.44
C ILE A 53 4.48 0.56 13.57
N SER A 54 3.37 -0.05 13.14
CA SER A 54 3.42 -1.26 12.30
C SER A 54 4.17 -1.04 10.98
N VAL A 55 4.02 0.15 10.38
CA VAL A 55 4.72 0.52 9.14
C VAL A 55 6.21 0.73 9.40
N LEU A 56 6.59 1.29 10.55
CA LEU A 56 7.99 1.47 10.93
C LEU A 56 8.66 0.13 11.29
N GLU A 57 7.96 -0.75 12.02
CA GLU A 57 8.43 -2.10 12.34
C GLU A 57 8.68 -2.90 11.05
N GLN A 58 7.72 -2.91 10.13
CA GLN A 58 7.88 -3.60 8.86
C GLN A 58 9.07 -3.04 8.03
N GLN A 59 9.27 -1.73 8.04
CA GLN A 59 10.43 -1.12 7.37
C GLN A 59 11.75 -1.53 8.02
N ASN A 60 11.78 -1.63 9.35
CA ASN A 60 12.97 -2.06 10.08
C ASN A 60 13.30 -3.52 9.77
N ASP A 61 12.31 -4.41 9.79
CA ASP A 61 12.48 -5.83 9.45
C ASP A 61 13.04 -6.00 8.03
N VAL A 62 12.50 -5.26 7.05
CA VAL A 62 13.01 -5.28 5.68
C VAL A 62 14.46 -4.78 5.63
N LEU A 63 14.77 -3.70 6.33
CA LEU A 63 16.12 -3.15 6.35
C LEU A 63 17.13 -4.10 7.02
N GLU A 64 16.71 -4.79 8.08
CA GLU A 64 17.50 -5.81 8.76
C GLU A 64 17.79 -6.98 7.81
N LEU A 65 16.77 -7.49 7.11
CA LEU A 65 16.95 -8.55 6.11
C LEU A 65 17.88 -8.12 4.97
N LEU A 66 17.76 -6.87 4.49
CA LEU A 66 18.67 -6.34 3.47
C LEU A 66 20.11 -6.25 3.98
N ASN A 67 20.30 -5.85 5.24
CA ASN A 67 21.62 -5.80 5.86
C ASN A 67 22.22 -7.20 5.99
N GLN A 68 21.45 -8.16 6.53
CA GLN A 68 21.86 -9.55 6.64
C GLN A 68 22.22 -10.15 5.26
N ASN A 69 21.38 -9.89 4.24
CA ASN A 69 21.66 -10.33 2.88
C ASN A 69 22.94 -9.72 2.32
N THR A 70 23.14 -8.42 2.52
CA THR A 70 24.37 -7.71 2.12
C THR A 70 25.60 -8.31 2.82
N GLY A 71 25.50 -8.62 4.11
CA GLY A 71 26.55 -9.29 4.87
C GLY A 71 26.88 -10.68 4.31
N LEU A 72 25.86 -11.47 3.99
CA LEU A 72 26.04 -12.79 3.35
C LEU A 72 26.67 -12.68 1.96
N GLN A 73 26.29 -11.69 1.16
CA GLN A 73 26.91 -11.45 -0.15
C GLN A 73 28.38 -11.08 0.00
N SER A 74 28.71 -10.20 0.95
CA SER A 74 30.10 -9.83 1.24
C SER A 74 30.92 -11.06 1.63
N GLN A 75 30.40 -11.88 2.55
CA GLN A 75 31.06 -13.12 2.97
C GLN A 75 31.23 -14.08 1.79
N PHE A 76 30.22 -14.24 0.93
CA PHE A 76 30.31 -15.07 -0.26
C PHE A 76 31.45 -14.60 -1.19
N TYR A 77 31.60 -13.29 -1.40
CA TYR A 77 32.69 -12.75 -2.21
C TYR A 77 34.09 -12.96 -1.63
N GLU A 78 34.19 -13.19 -0.31
CA GLU A 78 35.45 -13.52 0.36
C GLU A 78 35.79 -15.02 0.30
N THR A 79 34.87 -15.88 -0.15
CA THR A 79 35.12 -17.33 -0.21
C THR A 79 36.03 -17.74 -1.37
N ASP A 80 36.81 -18.81 -1.14
CA ASP A 80 37.60 -19.47 -2.20
C ASP A 80 36.74 -19.96 -3.37
N GLN A 81 35.50 -20.35 -3.08
CA GLN A 81 34.53 -20.80 -4.09
C GLN A 81 34.17 -19.67 -5.07
N TYR A 82 33.95 -18.46 -4.55
CA TYR A 82 33.72 -17.31 -5.40
C TYR A 82 34.97 -16.94 -6.20
N LEU A 83 36.16 -16.99 -5.58
CA LEU A 83 37.44 -16.76 -6.27
C LEU A 83 37.62 -17.76 -7.43
N GLU A 84 37.33 -19.04 -7.20
CA GLU A 84 37.40 -20.07 -8.21
C GLU A 84 36.39 -19.85 -9.34
N LEU A 85 35.13 -19.57 -9.02
CA LEU A 85 34.10 -19.26 -10.02
C LEU A 85 34.47 -18.03 -10.84
N ALA A 86 34.96 -16.98 -10.21
CA ALA A 86 35.42 -15.78 -10.88
C ALA A 86 36.64 -16.06 -11.78
N ALA A 87 37.58 -16.89 -11.34
CA ALA A 87 38.72 -17.32 -12.16
C ALA A 87 38.26 -18.13 -13.37
N ARG A 88 37.31 -19.06 -13.20
CA ARG A 88 36.71 -19.84 -14.30
C ARG A 88 36.03 -18.94 -15.34
N GLN A 89 35.25 -17.96 -14.87
CA GLN A 89 34.55 -17.01 -15.74
C GLN A 89 35.51 -16.07 -16.49
N ASN A 90 36.50 -15.48 -15.79
CA ASN A 90 37.38 -14.48 -16.39
C ASN A 90 38.50 -15.09 -17.23
N LEU A 91 39.01 -16.26 -16.85
CA LEU A 91 40.15 -16.90 -17.52
C LEU A 91 39.73 -18.01 -18.49
N GLY A 92 38.43 -18.35 -18.54
CA GLY A 92 37.91 -19.45 -19.37
C GLY A 92 38.47 -20.82 -18.97
N LEU A 93 38.89 -20.96 -17.71
CA LEU A 93 39.48 -22.18 -17.17
C LEU A 93 38.37 -23.10 -16.64
N ALA A 94 38.54 -24.41 -16.83
CA ALA A 94 37.70 -25.47 -16.26
C ALA A 94 38.48 -26.24 -15.20
N ALA A 95 37.78 -26.80 -14.22
CA ALA A 95 38.39 -27.77 -13.31
C ALA A 95 38.74 -29.07 -14.04
N PRO A 96 39.65 -29.90 -13.47
CA PRO A 96 39.99 -31.20 -14.04
C PRO A 96 38.73 -32.07 -14.26
N GLY A 97 38.45 -32.44 -15.50
CA GLY A 97 37.27 -33.23 -15.88
C GLY A 97 36.07 -32.43 -16.39
N GLU A 98 36.12 -31.10 -16.38
CA GLU A 98 35.10 -30.22 -16.95
C GLU A 98 35.50 -29.68 -18.34
N THR A 99 34.52 -29.34 -19.19
CA THR A 99 34.75 -28.75 -20.53
C THR A 99 34.05 -27.39 -20.63
N VAL A 100 34.80 -26.33 -20.91
CA VAL A 100 34.23 -24.98 -21.14
C VAL A 100 33.68 -24.89 -22.56
N LEU A 101 32.39 -24.56 -22.68
CA LEU A 101 31.71 -24.33 -23.96
C LEU A 101 31.40 -22.84 -24.12
N LEU A 102 32.10 -22.16 -25.03
CA LEU A 102 31.76 -20.79 -25.41
C LEU A 102 30.64 -20.81 -26.45
N VAL A 103 29.42 -20.51 -26.00
CA VAL A 103 28.24 -20.47 -26.88
C VAL A 103 28.01 -19.04 -27.36
N PRO A 104 27.98 -18.78 -28.68
CA PRO A 104 27.64 -17.46 -29.21
C PRO A 104 26.25 -17.02 -28.74
N LYS A 105 26.11 -15.73 -28.39
CA LYS A 105 24.84 -15.16 -27.91
C LYS A 105 23.67 -15.46 -28.84
N SER A 106 23.90 -15.44 -30.15
CA SER A 106 22.87 -15.77 -31.16
C SER A 106 22.31 -17.18 -31.02
N VAL A 107 23.15 -18.16 -30.62
CA VAL A 107 22.74 -19.55 -30.42
C VAL A 107 22.04 -19.70 -29.06
N ALA A 108 22.60 -19.08 -28.01
CA ALA A 108 22.03 -19.13 -26.67
C ALA A 108 20.61 -18.52 -26.62
N MET A 109 20.39 -17.42 -27.34
CA MET A 109 19.11 -16.71 -27.35
C MET A 109 18.06 -17.30 -28.31
N LYS A 110 18.42 -18.29 -29.14
CA LYS A 110 17.53 -18.82 -30.19
C LYS A 110 16.25 -19.45 -29.63
N TYR A 111 16.32 -20.02 -28.43
CA TYR A 111 15.22 -20.73 -27.78
C TYR A 111 14.82 -20.11 -26.44
N VAL A 112 15.39 -18.97 -26.08
CA VAL A 112 14.99 -18.23 -24.88
C VAL A 112 13.77 -17.42 -25.22
N ASP A 113 12.67 -17.67 -24.52
CA ASP A 113 11.44 -16.88 -24.67
C ASP A 113 11.67 -15.49 -24.05
N PRO A 114 11.69 -14.41 -24.86
CA PRO A 114 11.94 -13.06 -24.35
C PRO A 114 10.85 -12.58 -23.38
N SER A 115 9.66 -13.19 -23.36
CA SER A 115 8.59 -12.86 -22.43
C SER A 115 8.87 -13.32 -20.98
N LEU A 116 9.70 -14.36 -20.81
CA LEU A 116 10.12 -14.84 -19.49
C LEU A 116 11.16 -13.93 -18.84
N ALA A 117 11.97 -13.23 -19.64
CA ALA A 117 12.92 -12.23 -19.14
C ALA A 117 12.21 -10.97 -18.61
N SER A 118 11.06 -10.61 -19.21
CA SER A 118 10.20 -9.52 -18.73
C SER A 118 9.34 -9.88 -17.51
N ALA A 119 9.30 -11.14 -17.08
CA ALA A 119 8.57 -11.52 -15.87
C ALA A 119 9.34 -11.22 -14.57
N GLN A 120 10.66 -11.00 -14.65
CA GLN A 120 11.53 -10.69 -13.50
C GLN A 120 11.92 -9.22 -13.37
N THR A 121 11.61 -8.39 -14.39
CA THR A 121 11.74 -6.93 -14.31
C THR A 121 10.36 -6.36 -14.58
N GLY A 122 9.78 -5.70 -13.58
CA GLY A 122 8.35 -5.36 -13.51
C GLY A 122 7.68 -4.96 -14.83
N SER A 123 6.49 -5.50 -15.03
CA SER A 123 5.58 -5.19 -16.12
C SER A 123 5.33 -3.68 -16.26
N GLU A 124 6.11 -3.02 -17.11
CA GLU A 124 5.69 -1.85 -17.87
C GLU A 124 5.24 -2.36 -19.23
N SER A 125 3.94 -2.63 -19.37
CA SER A 125 3.30 -2.70 -20.68
C SER A 125 2.38 -1.51 -20.80
N ASP A 126 2.83 -0.58 -21.65
CA ASP A 126 2.02 0.41 -22.34
C ASP A 126 0.71 -0.21 -22.82
N SER A 127 -0.39 0.23 -22.22
CA SER A 127 -1.64 0.41 -22.94
C SER A 127 -2.04 1.86 -22.73
N SER A 128 -2.00 2.58 -23.83
CA SER A 128 -2.53 3.92 -24.03
C SER A 128 -4.01 3.95 -23.63
N ASP A 129 -4.27 4.40 -22.41
CA ASP A 129 -5.45 5.16 -22.01
C ASP A 129 -5.18 5.73 -20.61
N ALA A 130 -5.40 7.03 -20.44
CA ALA A 130 -5.04 7.85 -19.27
C ALA A 130 -5.17 7.12 -17.91
N PRO A 131 -4.27 7.37 -16.93
CA PRO A 131 -4.19 6.61 -15.69
C PRO A 131 -5.47 6.79 -14.86
N LYS A 132 -6.42 5.89 -15.07
CA LYS A 132 -7.54 5.70 -14.15
C LYS A 132 -6.91 5.31 -12.82
N SER A 133 -7.16 6.10 -11.78
CA SER A 133 -6.77 5.79 -10.40
C SER A 133 -7.01 4.31 -10.12
N LYS A 134 -6.08 3.61 -9.43
CA LYS A 134 -6.20 2.17 -9.12
C LYS A 134 -7.57 1.80 -8.52
N PHE A 135 -8.20 2.74 -7.81
CA PHE A 135 -9.57 2.60 -7.30
C PHE A 135 -10.62 2.46 -8.41
N ALA A 136 -10.52 3.27 -9.48
CA ALA A 136 -11.45 3.23 -10.61
C ALA A 136 -11.29 1.95 -11.44
N GLN A 137 -10.07 1.43 -11.57
CA GLN A 137 -9.80 0.14 -12.21
C GLN A 137 -10.41 -1.02 -11.41
N ASN A 138 -10.12 -1.08 -10.11
CA ASN A 138 -10.68 -2.10 -9.22
C ASN A 138 -12.21 -2.07 -9.22
N PHE A 139 -12.83 -0.88 -9.17
CA PHE A 139 -14.29 -0.76 -9.22
C PHE A 139 -14.88 -1.27 -10.53
N SER A 140 -14.25 -0.97 -11.68
CA SER A 140 -14.70 -1.52 -12.96
C SER A 140 -14.60 -3.04 -13.01
N ASP A 141 -13.54 -3.64 -12.45
CA ASP A 141 -13.37 -5.09 -12.40
C ASP A 141 -14.43 -5.75 -11.50
N TRP A 142 -14.71 -5.18 -10.32
CA TRP A 142 -15.78 -5.66 -9.44
C TRP A 142 -17.17 -5.56 -10.08
N ARG A 143 -17.45 -4.45 -10.77
CA ARG A 143 -18.70 -4.25 -11.52
C ARG A 143 -18.86 -5.32 -12.60
N ASP A 144 -17.81 -5.58 -13.37
CA ASP A 144 -17.86 -6.51 -14.50
C ASP A 144 -17.91 -7.97 -14.04
N PHE A 145 -17.32 -8.29 -12.88
CA PHE A 145 -17.48 -9.58 -12.19
C PHE A 145 -18.94 -9.81 -11.72
N LEU A 146 -19.52 -8.85 -11.00
CA LEU A 146 -20.89 -8.98 -10.45
C LEU A 146 -21.97 -9.05 -11.53
N LEU A 147 -21.72 -8.47 -12.70
CA LEU A 147 -22.63 -8.48 -13.84
C LEU A 147 -22.34 -9.61 -14.83
N GLY A 148 -21.42 -10.52 -14.49
CA GLY A 148 -21.08 -11.69 -15.30
C GLY A 148 -20.52 -11.36 -16.69
N ARG A 149 -19.94 -10.16 -16.87
CA ARG A 149 -19.42 -9.69 -18.16
C ARG A 149 -18.03 -10.22 -18.47
N LYS A 150 -17.29 -10.65 -17.44
CA LYS A 150 -16.04 -11.42 -17.55
C LYS A 150 -16.28 -12.84 -17.05
N LEU A 151 -16.49 -13.76 -17.98
CA LEU A 151 -16.28 -15.19 -17.76
C LEU A 151 -14.88 -15.50 -18.31
N PHE A 152 -14.02 -15.97 -17.41
CA PHE A 152 -12.60 -16.32 -17.61
C PHE A 152 -12.21 -16.70 -19.06
N GLU A 153 -11.24 -15.98 -19.63
CA GLU A 153 -10.28 -16.51 -20.62
C GLU A 153 -8.98 -16.84 -19.89
#